data_AF-A0A3P8GKT5-F1
#
_entry.id   AF-A0A3P8GKT5-F1
#
_cell.length_a   1.000
_cell.length_b   1.000
_cell.length_c   1.000
_cell.angle_alpha   90.00
_cell.angle_beta   90.00
_cell.angle_gamma   90.00
#
_symmetry.space_group_name_H-M   'P 1'
#
loop_
_entity.id
_entity.type
_entity.pdbx_description
1 polymer ?
#
loop_
_entity_poly.entity_id
_entity_poly.type
_entity_poly.pdbx_seq_one_letter_code
_entity_poly.pdbx_strand_id
1 'polypeptide(L)'
;MYPELLLAGAYRFLHTFDLIRHYCFQVKRDPPTNPIAIAINPNIMANLSQLRKLDVIPSNQLKINSNSIISCDGSGEPPYFYVNSVFILSGLVLFGLTYSGWFVAKIGSSNQSKMDHILQLIGGFLPILAYFSNHREATRVQWTPPLRESFAYPFFIIQQSFLLGYFGSNQMVNRLSFPYLFNM
;
A
#
# COMPACT_ATOMS: atom_id res chain seq x y z
N MET A 1 -13.44 -14.30 -3.79
CA MET A 1 -13.04 -14.14 -2.38
C MET A 1 -13.19 -12.65 -2.03
N TYR A 2 -13.81 -12.29 -0.89
CA TYR A 2 -14.00 -10.88 -0.52
C TYR A 2 -12.74 -10.36 0.19
N PRO A 3 -12.03 -9.36 -0.35
CA PRO A 3 -10.80 -8.84 0.25
C PRO A 3 -11.03 -8.22 1.65
N GLU A 4 -12.21 -7.67 1.88
CA GLU A 4 -12.70 -7.16 3.17
C GLU A 4 -12.60 -8.21 4.29
N LEU A 5 -13.02 -9.46 4.03
CA LEU A 5 -13.01 -10.54 5.02
C LEU A 5 -11.58 -10.98 5.37
N LEU A 6 -10.71 -11.02 4.37
CA LEU A 6 -9.29 -11.31 4.59
C LEU A 6 -8.63 -10.23 5.44
N LEU A 7 -8.93 -8.96 5.16
CA LEU A 7 -8.35 -7.85 5.90
C LEU A 7 -8.90 -7.75 7.33
N ALA A 8 -10.19 -7.99 7.51
CA ALA A 8 -10.79 -8.11 8.85
C ALA A 8 -10.18 -9.28 9.64
N GLY A 9 -9.92 -10.42 8.98
CA GLY A 9 -9.21 -11.55 9.58
C GLY A 9 -7.79 -11.19 9.99
N ALA A 10 -7.03 -10.55 9.10
CA ALA A 10 -5.68 -10.08 9.36
C ALA A 10 -5.63 -9.06 10.50
N TYR A 11 -6.57 -8.11 10.53
CA TYR A 11 -6.71 -7.15 11.63
C TYR A 11 -6.93 -7.84 12.97
N ARG A 12 -7.90 -8.77 13.04
CA ARG A 12 -8.17 -9.54 14.27
C ARG A 12 -6.98 -10.36 14.70
N PHE A 13 -6.28 -10.98 13.76
CA PHE A 13 -5.06 -11.73 14.03
C PHE A 13 -3.99 -10.82 14.64
N LEU A 14 -3.66 -9.71 13.99
CA LEU A 14 -2.64 -8.76 14.44
C LEU A 14 -2.99 -8.13 15.81
N HIS A 15 -4.27 -7.87 16.06
CA HIS A 15 -4.75 -7.39 17.35
C HIS A 15 -4.66 -8.47 18.43
N THR A 16 -4.91 -9.74 18.11
CA THR A 16 -4.82 -10.86 19.07
C THR A 16 -3.38 -11.10 19.52
N PHE A 17 -2.41 -10.93 18.60
CA PHE A 17 -0.97 -11.01 18.91
C PHE A 17 -0.38 -9.71 19.43
N ASP A 18 -1.22 -8.71 19.71
CA ASP A 18 -0.81 -7.44 20.33
C ASP A 18 0.25 -6.66 19.52
N LEU A 19 0.32 -6.96 18.21
CA LEU A 19 1.21 -6.29 17.23
C LEU A 19 0.69 -4.91 16.86
N ILE A 20 -0.62 -4.72 17.00
CA ILE A 20 -1.31 -3.47 16.74
C ILE A 20 -2.16 -3.16 17.97
N ARG A 21 -1.89 -2.00 18.58
CA ARG A 21 -2.59 -1.51 19.77
C ARG A 21 -3.22 -0.15 19.49
N HIS A 22 -4.36 0.10 20.13
CA HIS A 22 -4.97 1.41 20.15
C HIS A 22 -4.21 2.30 21.14
N TYR A 23 -3.70 3.42 20.64
CA TYR A 23 -3.04 4.44 21.44
C TYR A 23 -3.71 5.79 21.18
N CYS A 24 -3.87 6.58 22.24
CA CYS A 24 -4.20 8.00 22.09
C CYS A 24 -2.99 8.85 22.44
N PHE A 25 -2.83 9.94 21.72
CA PHE A 25 -1.77 10.91 21.90
C PHE A 25 -2.37 12.22 22.40
N GLN A 26 -1.77 12.78 23.44
CA GLN A 26 -1.98 14.17 23.80
C GLN A 26 -0.97 15.02 23.05
N VAL A 27 -1.45 15.88 22.17
CA VAL A 27 -0.63 16.78 21.33
C VAL A 27 -0.71 18.19 21.89
N LYS A 28 0.43 18.80 22.19
CA LYS A 28 0.54 20.21 22.61
C LYS A 28 0.68 21.13 21.39
N ARG A 29 -0.06 22.24 21.36
CA ARG A 29 -0.07 23.23 20.26
C ARG A 29 1.00 24.32 20.38
N ASP A 30 1.55 24.57 21.57
CA ASP A 30 2.49 25.68 21.79
C ASP A 30 3.97 25.29 21.58
N PRO A 31 4.79 26.10 20.89
CA PRO A 31 6.23 25.92 20.83
C PRO A 31 6.96 26.55 22.05
N PRO A 32 8.13 26.06 22.50
CA PRO A 32 8.77 24.76 22.27
C PRO A 32 8.77 23.94 23.58
N THR A 33 7.76 23.09 23.78
CA THR A 33 7.84 22.07 24.85
C THR A 33 8.05 20.70 24.20
N ASN A 34 9.30 20.27 24.13
CA ASN A 34 9.61 18.88 23.79
C ASN A 34 9.19 17.99 24.97
N PRO A 35 8.43 16.89 24.78
CA PRO A 35 7.87 16.36 23.53
C PRO A 35 6.49 16.95 23.14
N ILE A 36 6.28 17.11 21.82
CA ILE A 36 5.05 17.68 21.21
C ILE A 36 3.84 16.74 21.37
N ALA A 37 4.07 15.43 21.39
CA ALA A 37 3.03 14.42 21.56
C ALA A 37 3.45 13.39 22.61
N ILE A 38 2.52 13.00 23.47
CA ILE A 38 2.73 12.01 24.53
C ILE A 38 1.65 10.94 24.41
N ALA A 39 2.06 9.66 24.32
CA ALA A 39 1.13 8.54 24.33
C ALA A 39 0.49 8.39 25.71
N ILE A 40 -0.83 8.36 25.75
CA ILE A 40 -1.62 8.14 26.96
C ILE A 40 -1.77 6.64 27.17
N ASN A 41 -1.53 6.17 28.39
CA ASN A 41 -1.74 4.77 28.76
C ASN A 41 -3.24 4.41 28.67
N PRO A 42 -3.60 3.24 28.12
CA PRO A 42 -5.01 2.82 27.97
C PRO A 42 -5.79 2.80 29.29
N ASN A 43 -5.13 2.48 30.42
CA ASN A 43 -5.79 2.46 31.74
C ASN A 43 -6.18 3.87 32.20
N ILE A 44 -5.34 4.86 31.93
CA ILE A 44 -5.60 6.27 32.25
C ILE A 44 -6.74 6.80 31.37
N MET A 45 -6.76 6.39 30.10
CA MET A 45 -7.81 6.77 29.15
C MET A 45 -9.19 6.21 29.53
N ALA A 46 -9.28 4.96 29.98
CA ALA A 46 -10.54 4.35 30.41
C ALA A 46 -11.21 5.18 31.53
N ASN A 47 -10.42 5.62 32.51
CA ASN A 47 -10.88 6.44 33.62
C ASN A 47 -11.30 7.85 33.14
N LEU A 48 -10.54 8.44 32.21
CA LEU A 48 -10.86 9.73 31.58
C LEU A 48 -12.15 9.69 30.75
N SER A 49 -12.41 8.55 30.08
CA SER A 49 -13.61 8.35 29.25
C SER A 49 -14.88 8.24 30.10
N GLN A 50 -14.79 7.67 31.30
CA GLN A 50 -15.87 7.62 32.27
C GLN A 50 -16.22 9.03 32.76
N LEU A 51 -15.21 9.84 33.10
CA LEU A 51 -15.39 11.26 33.45
C LEU A 51 -16.00 12.07 32.30
N ARG A 52 -15.56 11.87 31.06
CA ARG A 52 -16.13 12.53 29.87
C ARG A 52 -17.60 12.15 29.62
N LYS A 53 -18.03 10.92 29.94
CA LYS A 53 -19.44 10.51 29.85
C LYS A 53 -20.35 11.18 30.88
N LEU A 54 -19.80 11.61 32.02
CA LEU A 54 -20.52 12.39 33.02
C LEU A 54 -20.68 13.87 32.60
N ASP A 55 -19.77 14.39 31.78
CA ASP A 55 -19.79 15.77 31.26
C ASP A 55 -20.71 15.99 30.03
N VAL A 56 -21.57 15.02 29.67
CA VAL A 56 -22.61 15.19 28.62
C VAL A 56 -23.85 15.91 29.20
N ILE A 57 -23.62 16.84 30.11
CA ILE A 57 -24.54 17.91 30.51
C ILE A 57 -23.87 19.18 30.00
N PRO A 58 -24.55 20.09 29.26
CA PRO A 58 -23.90 21.15 28.52
C PRO A 58 -23.40 22.24 29.47
N SER A 59 -22.28 21.99 30.14
CA SER A 59 -21.50 23.02 30.81
C SER A 59 -20.49 23.55 29.80
N ASN A 60 -20.79 24.73 29.30
CA ASN A 60 -19.85 25.61 28.63
C ASN A 60 -18.45 25.50 29.28
N GLN A 61 -17.45 25.21 28.45
CA GLN A 61 -16.02 25.44 28.73
C GLN A 61 -15.34 24.53 29.78
N LEU A 62 -15.34 23.21 29.59
CA LEU A 62 -14.24 22.40 30.13
C LEU A 62 -13.04 22.49 29.18
N LYS A 63 -12.37 23.63 29.29
CA LYS A 63 -11.06 23.92 28.71
C LYS A 63 -10.03 23.00 29.38
N ILE A 64 -9.97 21.74 28.94
CA ILE A 64 -8.73 20.95 29.01
C ILE A 64 -7.69 21.88 28.40
N ASN A 65 -6.77 22.38 29.23
CA ASN A 65 -5.73 23.37 28.91
C ASN A 65 -5.66 23.69 27.41
N SER A 66 -6.07 24.90 26.98
CA SER A 66 -6.36 25.30 25.56
C SER A 66 -5.28 24.96 24.53
N ASN A 67 -4.15 24.51 25.02
CA ASN A 67 -2.91 24.32 24.32
C ASN A 67 -2.64 22.82 24.12
N SER A 68 -3.57 21.89 24.44
CA SER A 68 -3.43 20.47 24.10
C SER A 68 -4.73 19.79 23.64
N ILE A 69 -4.62 18.93 22.63
CA ILE A 69 -5.72 18.12 22.08
C ILE A 69 -5.37 16.63 22.27
N ILE A 70 -6.39 15.80 22.54
CA ILE A 70 -6.25 14.34 22.54
C ILE A 70 -6.69 13.83 21.16
N SER A 71 -5.79 13.15 20.43
CA SER A 71 -6.11 12.40 19.21
C SER A 71 -5.94 10.91 19.50
N CYS A 72 -6.95 10.13 19.16
CA CYS A 72 -6.96 8.68 19.31
C CYS A 72 -6.82 7.95 17.97
N ASP A 73 -6.37 8.70 16.96
CA ASP A 73 -6.28 8.24 15.59
C ASP A 73 -4.91 7.61 15.36
N GLY A 74 -4.89 6.38 14.86
CA GLY A 74 -3.65 5.64 14.64
C GLY A 74 -3.86 4.36 13.86
N SER A 75 -2.78 3.65 13.58
CA SER A 75 -2.81 2.39 12.80
C SER A 75 -3.59 1.26 13.46
N GLY A 76 -3.88 1.37 14.76
CA GLY A 76 -4.76 0.44 15.48
C GLY A 76 -6.24 0.60 15.18
N GLU A 77 -6.64 1.77 14.68
CA GLU A 77 -8.03 2.05 14.37
C GLU A 77 -8.39 1.43 13.00
N PRO A 78 -9.48 0.65 12.89
CA PRO A 78 -9.80 -0.14 11.69
C PRO A 78 -9.75 0.62 10.36
N PRO A 79 -10.26 1.87 10.26
CA PRO A 79 -10.17 2.67 9.03
C PRO A 79 -8.72 2.95 8.59
N TYR A 80 -7.82 3.26 9.53
CA TYR A 80 -6.41 3.54 9.22
C TYR A 80 -5.66 2.27 8.85
N PHE A 81 -5.91 1.17 9.57
CA PHE A 81 -5.38 -0.15 9.20
C PHE A 81 -5.78 -0.54 7.78
N TYR A 82 -7.05 -0.34 7.46
CA TYR A 82 -7.60 -0.63 6.14
C TYR A 82 -6.92 0.21 5.05
N VAL A 83 -6.89 1.54 5.22
CA VAL A 83 -6.29 2.46 4.24
C VAL A 83 -4.80 2.18 4.05
N ASN A 84 -4.04 1.95 5.12
CA ASN A 84 -2.62 1.62 5.03
C ASN A 84 -2.38 0.33 4.24
N SER A 85 -3.22 -0.69 4.46
CA SER A 85 -3.13 -1.96 3.73
C SER A 85 -3.35 -1.78 2.23
N VAL A 86 -4.33 -0.94 1.86
CA VAL A 86 -4.61 -0.58 0.47
C VAL A 86 -3.44 0.18 -0.17
N PHE A 87 -2.81 1.09 0.55
CA PHE A 87 -1.61 1.79 0.05
C PHE A 87 -0.43 0.84 -0.16
N ILE A 88 -0.21 -0.11 0.75
CA ILE A 88 0.81 -1.15 0.58
C ILE A 88 0.53 -1.97 -0.68
N LEU A 89 -0.73 -2.34 -0.89
CA LEU A 89 -1.15 -3.11 -2.06
C LEU A 89 -1.02 -2.31 -3.37
N SER A 90 -1.25 -0.99 -3.34
CA SER A 90 -1.00 -0.10 -4.48
C SER A 90 0.48 -0.12 -4.92
N GLY A 91 1.41 -0.29 -3.99
CA GLY A 91 2.83 -0.50 -4.32
C GLY A 91 3.10 -1.72 -5.22
N LEU A 92 2.26 -2.76 -5.13
CA LEU A 92 2.36 -3.93 -5.99
C LEU A 92 1.99 -3.64 -7.45
N VAL A 93 1.19 -2.60 -7.73
CA VAL A 93 0.90 -2.16 -9.10
C VAL A 93 2.19 -1.72 -9.78
N LEU A 94 3.01 -0.91 -9.10
CA LEU A 94 4.28 -0.44 -9.65
C LEU A 94 5.24 -1.60 -9.92
N PHE A 95 5.32 -2.55 -8.99
CA PHE A 95 6.10 -3.78 -9.17
C PHE A 95 5.62 -4.57 -10.39
N GLY A 96 4.31 -4.83 -10.48
CA GLY A 96 3.72 -5.57 -11.58
C GLY A 96 3.92 -4.89 -12.93
N LEU A 97 3.72 -3.56 -13.03
CA LEU A 97 3.94 -2.78 -14.24
C LEU A 97 5.41 -2.84 -14.69
N THR A 98 6.35 -2.63 -13.78
CA THR A 98 7.80 -2.74 -14.06
C THR A 98 8.16 -4.13 -14.58
N TYR A 99 7.67 -5.17 -13.91
CA TYR A 99 7.92 -6.56 -14.29
C TYR A 99 7.31 -6.88 -15.67
N SER A 100 6.09 -6.43 -15.95
CA SER A 100 5.44 -6.61 -17.25
C SER A 100 6.21 -5.91 -18.38
N GLY A 101 6.64 -4.66 -18.18
CA GLY A 101 7.40 -3.90 -19.17
C GLY A 101 8.76 -4.53 -19.48
N TRP A 102 9.43 -5.08 -18.45
CA TRP A 102 10.66 -5.86 -18.64
C TRP A 102 10.42 -7.07 -19.55
N PHE A 103 9.39 -7.87 -19.31
CA PHE A 103 9.12 -9.06 -20.14
C PHE A 103 8.70 -8.71 -21.56
N VAL A 104 7.91 -7.66 -21.75
CA VAL A 104 7.52 -7.20 -23.08
C VAL A 104 8.76 -6.82 -23.90
N ALA A 105 9.68 -6.06 -23.30
CA ALA A 105 10.96 -5.71 -23.95
C ALA A 105 11.84 -6.93 -24.21
N LYS A 106 11.84 -7.91 -23.29
CA LYS A 106 12.57 -9.17 -23.45
C LYS A 106 12.02 -10.03 -24.60
N ILE A 107 10.70 -10.12 -24.77
CA ILE A 107 10.07 -10.89 -25.84
C ILE A 107 10.35 -10.28 -27.22
N GLY A 108 10.37 -8.95 -27.31
CA GLY A 108 10.68 -8.23 -28.55
C GLY A 108 12.16 -8.27 -28.95
N SER A 109 13.03 -8.69 -28.04
CA SER A 109 14.48 -8.74 -28.22
C SER A 109 14.94 -10.15 -28.61
N SER A 110 15.61 -10.28 -29.76
CA SER A 110 15.94 -11.58 -30.36
C SER A 110 17.40 -12.01 -30.18
N ASN A 111 18.31 -11.09 -29.83
CA ASN A 111 19.73 -11.36 -29.68
C ASN A 111 20.19 -10.98 -28.28
N GLN A 112 21.22 -11.65 -27.74
CA GLN A 112 21.78 -11.30 -26.43
C GLN A 112 22.85 -10.21 -26.59
N SER A 113 22.51 -9.08 -27.22
CA SER A 113 23.46 -7.97 -27.43
C SER A 113 23.43 -6.98 -26.25
N LYS A 114 24.47 -6.13 -26.11
CA LYS A 114 24.46 -5.04 -25.12
C LYS A 114 23.27 -4.08 -25.29
N MET A 115 22.80 -3.88 -26.54
CA MET A 115 21.67 -3.00 -26.83
C MET A 115 20.35 -3.58 -26.30
N ASP A 116 20.21 -4.89 -26.33
CA ASP A 116 19.03 -5.61 -25.86
C ASP A 116 18.84 -5.51 -24.34
N HIS A 117 19.94 -5.51 -23.59
CA HIS A 117 19.92 -5.24 -22.15
C HIS A 117 19.47 -3.81 -21.82
N ILE A 118 19.91 -2.83 -22.60
CA ILE A 118 19.46 -1.44 -22.43
C ILE A 118 17.96 -1.32 -22.73
N LEU A 119 17.49 -1.99 -23.78
CA LEU A 119 16.07 -2.02 -24.12
C LEU A 119 15.21 -2.64 -23.01
N GLN A 120 15.67 -3.71 -22.36
CA GLN A 120 14.98 -4.32 -21.23
C GLN A 120 14.89 -3.39 -20.01
N LEU A 121 15.97 -2.67 -19.70
CA LEU A 121 15.98 -1.67 -18.62
C LEU A 121 15.01 -0.52 -18.92
N ILE A 122 15.01 -0.01 -20.16
CA ILE A 122 14.06 1.02 -20.60
C ILE A 122 12.63 0.48 -20.52
N GLY A 123 12.40 -0.77 -20.97
CA GLY A 123 11.11 -1.43 -20.91
C GLY A 123 10.55 -1.56 -19.49
N GLY A 124 11.40 -1.83 -18.50
CA GLY A 124 11.00 -1.83 -17.10
C GLY A 124 10.78 -0.43 -16.52
N PHE A 125 11.56 0.57 -16.95
CA PHE A 125 11.50 1.93 -16.40
C PHE A 125 10.39 2.80 -17.00
N LEU A 126 10.02 2.55 -18.26
CA LEU A 126 8.99 3.32 -18.96
C LEU A 126 7.61 3.27 -18.24
N PRO A 127 7.11 2.12 -17.77
CA PRO A 127 5.87 2.04 -16.98
C PRO A 127 5.95 2.81 -15.66
N ILE A 128 7.12 2.84 -15.01
CA ILE A 128 7.34 3.60 -13.76
C ILE A 128 7.14 5.09 -14.04
N LEU A 129 7.80 5.60 -15.08
CA LEU A 129 7.66 7.00 -15.48
C LEU A 129 6.22 7.33 -15.84
N ALA A 130 5.56 6.51 -16.65
CA ALA A 130 4.16 6.72 -17.03
C ALA A 130 3.21 6.72 -15.83
N TYR A 131 3.43 5.81 -14.86
CA TYR A 131 2.65 5.74 -13.62
C TYR A 131 2.79 7.03 -12.80
N PHE A 132 4.02 7.52 -12.61
CA PHE A 132 4.26 8.75 -11.86
C PHE A 132 3.86 10.02 -12.63
N SER A 133 3.95 10.04 -13.96
CA SER A 133 3.41 11.14 -14.76
C SER A 133 1.89 11.26 -14.59
N ASN A 134 1.20 10.15 -14.36
CA ASN A 134 -0.21 10.13 -14.00
C ASN A 134 -0.44 10.26 -12.47
N HIS A 135 0.37 11.07 -11.79
CA HIS A 135 0.36 11.21 -10.32
C HIS A 135 -1.05 11.43 -9.73
N ARG A 136 -1.87 12.24 -10.41
CA ARG A 136 -3.22 12.60 -9.96
C ARG A 136 -4.14 11.38 -9.83
N GLU A 137 -4.04 10.43 -10.74
CA GLU A 137 -4.86 9.21 -10.71
C GLU A 137 -4.13 8.03 -10.05
N ALA A 138 -2.80 8.03 -10.02
CA ALA A 138 -1.99 6.99 -9.40
C ALA A 138 -1.95 7.07 -7.86
N THR A 139 -2.06 8.27 -7.28
CA THR A 139 -2.11 8.48 -5.82
C THR A 139 -3.53 8.42 -5.26
N ARG A 140 -4.53 8.60 -6.11
CA ARG A 140 -5.89 8.18 -5.81
C ARG A 140 -5.85 6.68 -5.85
N VAL A 141 -5.99 6.04 -4.70
CA VAL A 141 -6.36 4.63 -4.68
C VAL A 141 -7.53 4.50 -5.66
N GLN A 142 -7.31 3.82 -6.80
CA GLN A 142 -7.83 4.04 -8.18
C GLN A 142 -9.17 4.77 -8.40
N TRP A 143 -10.04 4.81 -7.39
CA TRP A 143 -11.25 5.63 -7.30
C TRP A 143 -11.51 6.16 -5.89
N THR A 144 -11.58 5.29 -4.87
CA THR A 144 -11.66 5.62 -3.44
C THR A 144 -11.05 4.48 -2.59
N PRO A 145 -10.46 4.76 -1.41
CA PRO A 145 -9.86 3.72 -0.56
C PRO A 145 -10.77 2.49 -0.26
N PRO A 146 -12.08 2.64 0.03
CA PRO A 146 -12.96 1.49 0.31
C PRO A 146 -13.43 0.73 -0.94
N LEU A 147 -13.01 1.09 -2.16
CA LEU A 147 -13.52 0.43 -3.35
C LEU A 147 -12.86 -0.94 -3.55
N ARG A 148 -13.69 -1.96 -3.83
CA ARG A 148 -13.23 -3.35 -4.09
C ARG A 148 -12.15 -3.42 -5.17
N GLU A 149 -12.23 -2.56 -6.17
CA GLU A 149 -11.32 -2.51 -7.31
C GLU A 149 -9.87 -2.25 -6.88
N SER A 150 -9.69 -1.46 -5.82
CA SER A 150 -8.38 -1.15 -5.24
C SER A 150 -7.67 -2.37 -4.67
N PHE A 151 -8.42 -3.42 -4.31
CA PHE A 151 -7.86 -4.69 -3.87
C PHE A 151 -7.58 -5.64 -5.02
N ALA A 152 -8.48 -5.74 -6.00
CA ALA A 152 -8.35 -6.75 -7.04
C ALA A 152 -7.30 -6.37 -8.09
N TYR A 153 -7.21 -5.08 -8.44
CA TYR A 153 -6.37 -4.60 -9.53
C TYR A 153 -4.88 -4.95 -9.38
N PRO A 154 -4.23 -4.75 -8.21
CA PRO A 154 -2.81 -5.10 -8.06
C PRO A 154 -2.52 -6.60 -8.28
N PHE A 155 -3.44 -7.48 -7.87
CA PHE A 155 -3.30 -8.92 -8.12
C PHE A 155 -3.45 -9.27 -9.60
N PHE A 156 -4.38 -8.64 -10.32
CA PHE A 156 -4.53 -8.86 -11.76
C PHE A 156 -3.31 -8.41 -12.54
N ILE A 157 -2.69 -7.28 -12.16
CA ILE A 157 -1.45 -6.84 -12.80
C ILE A 157 -0.32 -7.84 -12.53
N ILE A 158 -0.13 -8.31 -11.29
CA ILE A 158 0.89 -9.34 -11.00
C ILE A 158 0.62 -10.62 -11.79
N GLN A 159 -0.63 -11.08 -11.85
CA GLN A 159 -1.02 -12.26 -12.61
C GLN A 159 -0.67 -12.09 -14.09
N GLN A 160 -1.01 -10.94 -14.69
CA GLN A 160 -0.65 -10.61 -16.07
C GLN A 160 0.87 -10.62 -16.27
N SER A 161 1.64 -10.00 -15.38
CA SER A 161 3.10 -9.97 -15.48
C SER A 161 3.73 -11.35 -15.37
N PHE A 162 3.19 -12.23 -14.52
CA PHE A 162 3.64 -13.62 -14.41
C PHE A 162 3.32 -14.43 -15.67
N LEU A 163 2.13 -14.26 -16.24
CA LEU A 163 1.76 -14.91 -17.51
C LEU A 163 2.65 -14.46 -18.67
N LEU A 164 2.96 -13.17 -18.75
CA LEU A 164 3.92 -12.64 -19.73
C LEU A 164 5.31 -13.25 -19.55
N GLY A 165 5.77 -13.39 -18.31
CA GLY A 165 7.04 -14.05 -18.01
C GLY A 165 7.08 -15.51 -18.43
N TYR A 166 5.99 -16.24 -18.17
CA TYR A 166 5.84 -17.64 -18.57
C TYR A 166 5.87 -17.80 -20.10
N PHE A 167 5.06 -17.01 -20.82
CA PHE A 167 5.03 -17.08 -22.29
C PHE A 167 6.34 -16.62 -22.92
N GLY A 168 6.96 -15.57 -22.39
CA GLY A 168 8.25 -15.10 -22.88
C GLY A 168 9.37 -16.13 -22.71
N SER A 169 9.36 -16.88 -21.60
CA SER A 169 10.31 -17.97 -21.38
C SER A 169 10.13 -19.09 -22.43
N ASN A 170 8.89 -19.52 -22.67
CA ASN A 170 8.59 -20.60 -23.61
C ASN A 170 8.87 -20.22 -25.08
N GLN A 171 8.62 -18.98 -25.47
CA GLN A 171 8.97 -18.49 -26.80
C GLN A 171 10.49 -18.44 -27.03
N MET A 172 11.29 -18.09 -26.01
CA MET A 172 12.75 -18.16 -26.12
C MET A 172 13.23 -19.61 -26.27
N VAL A 173 12.66 -20.57 -25.53
CA VAL A 173 12.98 -22.01 -25.67
C VAL A 173 12.66 -22.49 -27.08
N ASN A 174 11.51 -22.11 -27.65
CA ASN A 174 11.13 -22.48 -29.01
C ASN A 174 12.02 -21.81 -30.08
N ARG A 175 12.41 -20.54 -29.90
CA ARG A 175 13.36 -19.86 -30.80
C ARG A 175 14.77 -20.44 -30.74
N LEU A 176 15.22 -20.94 -29.59
CA LEU A 176 16.50 -21.65 -29.44
C LEU A 176 16.47 -23.07 -30.02
N SER A 177 15.28 -23.68 -30.15
CA SER A 177 15.10 -25.01 -30.72
C SER A 177 14.95 -25.01 -32.26
N PHE A 178 14.52 -23.90 -32.85
CA PHE A 178 14.35 -23.73 -34.30
C PHE A 178 15.56 -23.28 -35.15
N PRO A 179 16.74 -22.87 -34.63
CA PRO A 179 17.83 -22.39 -35.48
C PRO A 179 18.59 -23.53 -36.18
N TYR A 180 18.31 -24.80 -35.83
CA TYR A 180 18.96 -25.97 -36.44
C TYR A 180 18.18 -26.62 -37.59
N LEU A 181 16.96 -26.16 -37.93
CA LEU A 181 16.13 -26.83 -38.94
C LEU A 181 16.04 -26.11 -40.30
N PHE A 182 16.70 -24.97 -40.48
CA PHE A 182 16.65 -24.17 -41.72
C PHE A 182 18.03 -23.93 -42.34
N ASN A 183 18.97 -24.85 -42.14
CA ASN A 183 20.30 -24.81 -42.77
C ASN A 183 20.63 -26.13 -43.50
N MET A 184 19.70 -26.61 -44.33
CA MET A 184 19.94 -27.56 -45.42
C MET A 184 19.26 -27.04 -46.68
#